data_AF-A0A368H1W7-F1
#
_entry.id   AF-A0A368H1W7-F1
#
_cell.length_a   1.000
_cell.length_b   1.000
_cell.length_c   1.000
_cell.angle_alpha   90.00
_cell.angle_beta   90.00
_cell.angle_gamma   90.00
#
_symmetry.space_group_name_H-M   'P 1'
#
loop_
_entity.id
_entity.type
_entity.pdbx_description
1 polymer ?
#
loop_
_entity_poly.entity_id
_entity_poly.type
_entity_poly.pdbx_seq_one_letter_code
_entity_poly.pdbx_strand_id
1 'polypeptide(L)'
;MGMISGICYSAIPVLQVAVAYNRMIALYFPVFYGKLCTRKWAKVVIGFGLSYGISLGIHDLIAECRFVYNPEDLSWIYQGCSRKVLEIKFIYPVLICAGISLCINVIVASRLVIEKTGYGTNESERRRNVKLFWQGFAQELFFANDLIWQDFISTLINTRLWWFVSNTLMWELAHVCDGLMFLVFDSKLRYFLWNIRLKPSGSTSTNAVLTIF
;
A
#
# COMPACT_ATOMS: atom_id res chain seq x y z
N MET A 1 8.97 -3.33 -17.75
CA MET A 1 8.30 -3.62 -16.47
C MET A 1 8.98 -2.96 -15.27
N GLY A 2 10.20 -3.36 -14.88
CA GLY A 2 10.90 -2.89 -13.66
C GLY A 2 10.74 -1.41 -13.30
N MET A 3 11.05 -0.47 -14.20
CA MET A 3 10.90 0.98 -13.93
C MET A 3 9.48 1.40 -13.53
N ILE A 4 8.43 0.90 -14.21
CA ILE A 4 7.04 1.25 -13.88
C ILE A 4 6.68 0.69 -12.50
N SER A 5 7.13 -0.54 -12.22
CA SER A 5 6.94 -1.16 -10.90
C SER A 5 7.62 -0.35 -9.79
N GLY A 6 8.87 0.08 -9.97
CA GLY A 6 9.60 0.94 -9.02
C GLY A 6 8.95 2.31 -8.81
N ILE A 7 8.43 2.95 -9.86
CA ILE A 7 7.68 4.21 -9.79
C ILE A 7 6.39 4.04 -8.96
N CYS A 8 5.67 2.93 -9.12
CA CYS A 8 4.48 2.64 -8.32
C CYS A 8 4.84 2.26 -6.87
N TYR A 9 5.87 1.42 -6.68
CA TYR A 9 6.32 0.92 -5.38
C TYR A 9 6.84 2.05 -4.46
N SER A 10 7.58 3.01 -5.02
CA SER A 10 8.03 4.22 -4.30
C SER A 10 6.91 5.20 -3.92
N ALA A 11 5.74 5.13 -4.56
CA ALA A 11 4.58 5.91 -4.16
C ALA A 11 3.84 5.31 -2.95
N ILE A 12 3.93 3.99 -2.71
CA ILE A 12 3.23 3.26 -1.64
C ILE A 12 3.42 3.90 -0.24
N PRO A 13 4.64 4.16 0.27
CA PRO A 13 4.82 4.69 1.63
C PRO A 13 4.17 6.09 1.82
N VAL A 14 4.17 6.92 0.77
CA VAL A 14 3.53 8.24 0.79
C VAL A 14 2.00 8.10 0.89
N LEU A 15 1.43 7.13 0.16
CA LEU A 15 0.01 6.80 0.22
C LEU A 15 -0.40 6.19 1.57
N GLN A 16 0.42 5.30 2.15
CA GLN A 16 0.18 4.70 3.46
C GLN A 16 0.10 5.77 4.56
N VAL A 17 1.12 6.64 4.68
CA VAL A 17 1.13 7.75 5.65
C VAL A 17 -0.10 8.65 5.50
N ALA A 18 -0.52 8.93 4.26
CA ALA A 18 -1.71 9.73 4.01
C ALA A 18 -3.01 8.99 4.39
N VAL A 19 -3.13 7.68 4.16
CA VAL A 19 -4.28 6.88 4.60
C VAL A 19 -4.34 6.80 6.13
N ALA A 20 -3.21 6.63 6.81
CA ALA A 20 -3.12 6.67 8.26
C ALA A 20 -3.52 8.05 8.83
N TYR A 21 -3.01 9.14 8.24
CA TYR A 21 -3.42 10.51 8.58
C TYR A 21 -4.93 10.73 8.38
N ASN A 22 -5.49 10.27 7.26
CA ASN A 22 -6.93 10.36 6.97
C ASN A 22 -7.77 9.64 8.04
N ARG A 23 -7.32 8.46 8.50
CA ARG A 23 -7.95 7.74 9.63
C ARG A 23 -7.86 8.53 10.95
N MET A 24 -6.71 9.15 11.24
CA MET A 24 -6.56 9.98 12.44
C MET A 24 -7.55 11.15 12.44
N ILE A 25 -7.62 11.92 11.35
CA ILE A 25 -8.54 13.08 11.26
C ILE A 25 -10.01 12.63 11.31
N ALA A 26 -10.37 11.50 10.71
CA ALA A 26 -11.73 10.96 10.76
C ALA A 26 -12.23 10.65 12.19
N LEU A 27 -11.33 10.20 13.07
CA LEU A 27 -11.68 9.78 14.44
C LEU A 27 -11.47 10.89 15.47
N TYR A 28 -10.36 11.63 15.41
CA TYR A 28 -10.06 12.70 16.37
C TYR A 28 -10.81 14.01 16.04
N PHE A 29 -11.09 14.28 14.77
CA PHE A 29 -11.64 15.55 14.31
C PHE A 29 -12.78 15.39 13.27
N PRO A 30 -13.83 14.57 13.55
CA PRO A 30 -14.89 14.27 12.57
C PRO A 30 -15.60 15.53 12.04
N VAL A 31 -15.76 16.57 12.86
CA VAL A 31 -16.35 17.87 12.46
C VAL A 31 -15.52 18.59 11.38
N PHE A 32 -14.20 18.39 11.36
CA PHE A 32 -13.28 19.01 10.39
C PHE A 32 -12.92 18.09 9.23
N TYR A 33 -13.16 16.78 9.34
CA TYR A 33 -12.89 15.78 8.29
C TYR A 33 -13.48 16.19 6.94
N GLY A 34 -14.72 16.67 6.90
CA GLY A 34 -15.39 17.13 5.67
C GLY A 34 -14.77 18.37 5.01
N LYS A 35 -13.88 19.10 5.70
CA LYS A 35 -13.12 20.25 5.16
C LYS A 35 -11.67 19.90 4.83
N LEU A 36 -11.03 19.04 5.62
CA LEU A 36 -9.63 18.66 5.47
C LEU A 36 -9.47 17.49 4.48
N CYS A 37 -10.12 16.36 4.74
CA CYS A 37 -9.97 15.09 4.02
C CYS A 37 -10.89 15.00 2.81
N THR A 38 -10.85 16.02 1.94
CA THR A 38 -11.76 16.11 0.80
C THR A 38 -11.35 15.25 -0.40
N ARG A 39 -12.33 15.02 -1.29
CA ARG A 39 -12.17 14.49 -2.67
C ARG A 39 -11.21 15.31 -3.56
N LYS A 40 -10.72 16.48 -3.10
CA LYS A 40 -9.61 17.22 -3.72
C LYS A 40 -8.27 16.86 -3.08
N TRP A 41 -8.18 16.85 -1.75
CA TRP A 41 -6.97 16.48 -1.00
C TRP A 41 -6.44 15.10 -1.39
N ALA A 42 -7.31 14.08 -1.48
CA ALA A 42 -6.91 12.73 -1.90
C ALA A 42 -6.27 12.69 -3.29
N LYS A 43 -6.74 13.52 -4.24
CA LYS A 43 -6.13 13.63 -5.58
C LYS A 43 -4.76 14.30 -5.54
N VAL A 44 -4.58 15.32 -4.69
CA VAL A 44 -3.29 16.00 -4.49
C VAL A 44 -2.26 15.04 -3.90
N VAL A 45 -2.64 14.27 -2.88
CA VAL A 45 -1.80 13.22 -2.28
C VAL A 45 -1.35 12.17 -3.31
N ILE A 46 -2.29 11.64 -4.10
CA ILE A 46 -1.98 10.63 -5.12
C ILE A 46 -1.07 11.21 -6.21
N GLY A 47 -1.36 12.44 -6.67
CA GLY A 47 -0.49 13.14 -7.63
C GLY A 47 0.92 13.38 -7.09
N PHE A 48 1.04 13.77 -5.83
CA PHE A 48 2.32 13.97 -5.16
C PHE A 48 3.12 12.67 -5.05
N GLY A 49 2.53 11.58 -4.53
CA GLY A 49 3.18 10.27 -4.42
C GLY A 49 3.67 9.72 -5.77
N LEU A 50 2.83 9.84 -6.82
CA LEU A 50 3.23 9.46 -8.18
C LEU A 50 4.33 10.38 -8.75
N SER A 51 4.28 11.69 -8.51
CA SER A 51 5.34 12.61 -8.96
C SER A 51 6.68 12.36 -8.28
N TYR A 52 6.68 11.91 -7.02
CA TYR A 52 7.88 11.50 -6.28
C TYR A 52 8.49 10.25 -6.91
N GLY A 53 7.68 9.20 -7.14
CA GLY A 53 8.14 7.99 -7.83
C GLY A 53 8.66 8.24 -9.25
N ILE A 54 7.99 9.11 -10.02
CA ILE A 54 8.47 9.53 -11.35
C ILE A 54 9.81 10.28 -11.25
N SER A 55 9.97 11.15 -10.26
CA SER A 55 11.23 11.90 -10.04
C SER A 55 12.39 10.97 -9.69
N LEU A 56 12.15 9.93 -8.88
CA LEU A 56 13.12 8.86 -8.62
C LEU A 56 13.45 8.09 -9.91
N GLY A 57 12.45 7.62 -10.65
CA GLY A 57 12.65 6.88 -11.90
C GLY A 57 13.41 7.66 -12.99
N ILE A 58 13.23 8.99 -13.05
CA ILE A 58 14.01 9.89 -13.92
C ILE A 58 15.45 10.02 -13.40
N HIS A 59 15.65 10.18 -12.08
CA HIS A 59 17.00 10.20 -11.52
C HIS A 59 17.74 8.88 -11.81
N ASP A 60 17.10 7.74 -11.60
CA ASP A 60 17.74 6.44 -11.78
C ASP A 60 18.14 6.22 -13.25
N LEU A 61 17.30 6.65 -14.20
CA LEU A 61 17.61 6.66 -15.63
C LEU A 61 18.84 7.54 -15.96
N ILE A 62 18.97 8.72 -15.35
CA ILE A 62 20.12 9.62 -15.53
C ILE A 62 21.40 9.06 -14.87
N ALA A 63 21.26 8.33 -13.77
CA ALA A 63 22.36 7.72 -13.04
C ALA A 63 22.73 6.30 -13.53
N GLU A 64 22.20 5.89 -14.68
CA GLU A 64 22.30 4.54 -15.27
C GLU A 64 21.88 3.37 -14.34
N CYS A 65 21.19 3.68 -13.25
CA CYS A 65 20.69 2.76 -12.24
C CYS A 65 19.40 2.08 -12.73
N ARG A 66 19.33 0.74 -12.63
CA ARG A 66 18.22 -0.05 -13.20
C ARG A 66 17.75 -1.15 -12.25
N PHE A 67 16.47 -1.12 -11.91
CA PHE A 67 15.79 -2.24 -11.24
C PHE A 67 15.39 -3.30 -12.28
N VAL A 68 16.04 -4.47 -12.22
CA VAL A 68 15.93 -5.55 -13.22
C VAL A 68 15.88 -6.91 -12.55
N TYR A 69 15.23 -7.88 -13.20
CA TYR A 69 15.25 -9.27 -12.77
C TYR A 69 16.52 -9.96 -13.30
N ASN A 70 17.38 -10.46 -12.42
CA ASN A 70 18.53 -11.26 -12.82
C ASN A 70 18.13 -12.74 -12.93
N PRO A 71 18.16 -13.38 -14.12
CA PRO A 71 17.89 -14.81 -14.25
C PRO A 71 18.95 -15.69 -13.59
N GLU A 72 20.17 -15.18 -13.35
CA GLU A 72 21.23 -15.96 -12.70
C GLU A 72 21.07 -16.06 -11.17
N ASP A 73 20.48 -15.04 -10.54
CA ASP A 73 20.14 -15.07 -9.10
C ASP A 73 18.68 -15.48 -8.85
N LEU A 74 17.87 -15.51 -9.92
CA LEU A 74 16.40 -15.63 -9.89
C LEU A 74 15.75 -14.54 -9.01
N SER A 75 16.30 -13.32 -9.02
CA SER A 75 15.85 -12.24 -8.14
C SER A 75 15.84 -10.88 -8.81
N TRP A 76 14.88 -10.04 -8.42
CA TRP A 76 14.90 -8.60 -8.70
C TRP A 76 16.04 -7.92 -7.93
N ILE A 77 16.88 -7.17 -8.65
CA ILE A 77 18.05 -6.46 -8.10
C ILE A 77 18.23 -5.08 -8.76
N TYR A 78 18.90 -4.18 -8.04
CA TYR A 78 19.34 -2.88 -8.54
C TYR A 78 20.75 -2.98 -9.15
N GLN A 79 20.86 -2.90 -10.48
CA GLN A 79 22.14 -2.89 -11.21
C GLN A 79 22.58 -1.46 -11.54
N GLY A 80 23.90 -1.21 -11.51
CA GLY A 80 24.51 0.12 -11.74
C GLY A 80 24.44 1.09 -10.56
N CYS A 81 23.75 0.73 -9.48
CA CYS A 81 23.45 1.62 -8.35
C CYS A 81 24.42 1.41 -7.18
N SER A 82 24.95 2.49 -6.60
CA SER A 82 25.69 2.39 -5.33
C SER A 82 24.74 2.13 -4.16
N ARG A 83 24.99 1.10 -3.33
CA ARG A 83 24.10 0.68 -2.23
C ARG A 83 23.74 1.84 -1.28
N LYS A 84 24.71 2.70 -0.94
CA LYS A 84 24.47 3.89 -0.09
C LYS A 84 23.49 4.90 -0.71
N VAL A 85 23.42 4.98 -2.03
CA VAL A 85 22.49 5.87 -2.74
C VAL A 85 21.08 5.32 -2.69
N LEU A 86 20.92 4.00 -2.84
CA LEU A 86 19.63 3.31 -2.65
C LEU A 86 19.14 3.41 -1.20
N GLU A 87 20.03 3.19 -0.23
CA GLU A 87 19.73 3.30 1.20
C GLU A 87 19.20 4.70 1.58
N ILE A 88 19.87 5.76 1.11
CA ILE A 88 19.51 7.15 1.44
C ILE A 88 18.26 7.63 0.68
N LYS A 89 18.06 7.22 -0.58
CA LYS A 89 16.94 7.73 -1.41
C LYS A 89 15.67 6.92 -1.29
N PHE A 90 15.77 5.63 -1.00
CA PHE A 90 14.66 4.71 -0.99
C PHE A 90 14.45 4.10 0.40
N ILE A 91 15.39 3.29 0.90
CA ILE A 91 15.18 2.44 2.08
C ILE A 91 14.88 3.26 3.33
N TYR A 92 15.72 4.25 3.69
CA TYR A 92 15.46 5.06 4.89
C TYR A 92 14.17 5.91 4.77
N PRO A 93 13.87 6.63 3.68
CA PRO A 93 12.59 7.31 3.51
C PRO A 93 11.37 6.37 3.61
N VAL A 94 11.43 5.19 2.99
CA VAL A 94 10.34 4.20 3.04
C VAL A 94 10.13 3.68 4.46
N LEU A 95 11.21 3.30 5.17
CA LEU A 95 11.14 2.83 6.56
C LEU A 95 10.65 3.92 7.53
N ILE A 96 11.06 5.19 7.34
CA ILE A 96 10.59 6.32 8.15
C ILE A 96 9.09 6.54 7.92
N CYS A 97 8.63 6.55 6.67
CA CYS A 97 7.21 6.66 6.34
C CYS A 97 6.39 5.48 6.91
N ALA A 98 6.86 4.24 6.75
CA ALA A 98 6.20 3.07 7.32
C ALA A 98 6.13 3.14 8.86
N GLY A 99 7.21 3.54 9.53
CA GLY A 99 7.23 3.75 10.98
C GLY A 99 6.26 4.84 11.46
N ILE A 100 6.19 5.98 10.76
CA ILE A 100 5.20 7.03 11.03
C ILE A 100 3.78 6.52 10.84
N SER A 101 3.51 5.81 9.74
CA SER A 101 2.19 5.26 9.41
C SER A 101 1.72 4.22 10.44
N LEU A 102 2.61 3.31 10.85
CA LEU A 102 2.34 2.32 11.89
C LEU A 102 2.08 2.99 13.25
N CYS A 103 2.89 3.99 13.65
CA CYS A 103 2.65 4.75 14.88
C CYS A 103 1.28 5.45 14.87
N ILE A 104 0.89 6.08 13.76
CA ILE A 104 -0.43 6.69 13.59
C ILE A 104 -1.55 5.64 13.69
N ASN A 105 -1.39 4.48 13.03
CA ASN A 105 -2.39 3.42 13.09
C ASN A 105 -2.48 2.76 14.48
N VAL A 106 -1.39 2.66 15.26
CA VAL A 106 -1.44 2.21 16.66
C VAL A 106 -2.20 3.22 17.54
N ILE A 107 -1.96 4.53 17.35
CA ILE A 107 -2.72 5.59 18.03
C ILE A 107 -4.22 5.47 17.69
N VAL A 108 -4.57 5.30 16.41
CA VAL A 108 -5.94 5.06 15.94
C VAL A 108 -6.56 3.78 16.54
N ALA A 109 -5.81 2.67 16.56
CA ALA A 109 -6.26 1.41 17.16
C ALA A 109 -6.59 1.58 18.65
N SER A 110 -5.75 2.33 19.39
CA SER A 110 -5.96 2.59 20.81
C SER A 110 -7.30 3.31 21.06
N ARG A 111 -7.64 4.33 20.25
CA ARG A 111 -8.93 5.02 20.32
C ARG A 111 -10.09 4.08 19.98
N LEU A 112 -10.01 3.32 18.89
CA LEU A 112 -11.05 2.37 18.49
C LEU A 112 -11.32 1.28 19.56
N VAL A 113 -10.29 0.89 20.33
CA VAL A 113 -10.43 -0.03 21.47
C VAL A 113 -11.04 0.66 22.68
N ILE A 114 -10.65 1.89 23.00
CA ILE A 114 -11.24 2.67 24.11
C ILE A 114 -12.73 2.95 23.82
N GLU A 115 -13.07 3.45 22.64
CA GLU A 115 -14.43 3.76 22.20
C GLU A 115 -15.33 2.52 22.11
N LYS A 116 -14.76 1.33 21.84
CA LYS A 116 -15.50 0.05 21.92
C LYS A 116 -16.07 -0.23 23.32
N THR A 117 -15.55 0.42 24.37
CA THR A 117 -16.05 0.35 25.75
C THR A 117 -17.19 1.36 26.02
N GLY A 118 -17.38 2.34 25.14
CA GLY A 118 -18.44 3.35 25.26
C GLY A 118 -19.75 2.93 24.60
N TYR A 119 -20.84 2.96 25.35
CA TYR A 119 -22.20 2.81 24.80
C TYR A 119 -22.57 4.03 23.94
N GLY A 120 -23.09 3.80 22.72
CA GLY A 120 -23.81 4.84 21.97
C GLY A 120 -23.56 4.94 20.45
N THR A 121 -22.52 4.31 19.89
CA THR A 121 -22.25 4.39 18.43
C THR A 121 -22.94 3.28 17.64
N ASN A 122 -23.45 3.62 16.44
CA ASN A 122 -24.14 2.69 15.54
C ASN A 122 -23.25 1.48 15.20
N GLU A 123 -23.63 0.30 15.69
CA GLU A 123 -22.72 -0.84 15.74
C GLU A 123 -22.32 -1.34 14.34
N SER A 124 -23.20 -1.18 13.36
CA SER A 124 -22.98 -1.56 11.96
C SER A 124 -21.84 -0.75 11.31
N GLU A 125 -21.88 0.58 11.46
CA GLU A 125 -20.89 1.52 10.96
C GLU A 125 -19.56 1.37 11.70
N ARG A 126 -19.61 1.19 13.03
CA ARG A 126 -18.41 0.91 13.84
C ARG A 126 -17.74 -0.40 13.42
N ARG A 127 -18.49 -1.48 13.20
CA ARG A 127 -17.97 -2.76 12.67
C ARG A 127 -17.39 -2.60 11.26
N ARG A 128 -17.96 -1.74 10.40
CA ARG A 128 -17.40 -1.40 9.09
C ARG A 128 -16.06 -0.68 9.22
N ASN A 129 -15.99 0.36 10.06
CA ASN A 129 -14.78 1.18 10.22
C ASN A 129 -13.63 0.38 10.85
N VAL A 130 -13.89 -0.46 11.84
CA VAL A 130 -12.88 -1.37 12.43
C VAL A 130 -12.35 -2.38 11.40
N LYS A 131 -13.18 -2.86 10.47
CA LYS A 131 -12.73 -3.73 9.37
C LYS A 131 -11.83 -2.99 8.37
N LEU A 132 -12.21 -1.78 7.94
CA LEU A 132 -11.42 -0.95 7.02
C LEU A 132 -10.12 -0.43 7.64
N PHE A 133 -10.07 -0.30 8.98
CA PHE A 133 -8.83 -0.11 9.72
C PHE A 133 -7.94 -1.35 9.62
N TRP A 134 -8.43 -2.52 10.06
CA TRP A 134 -7.64 -3.76 10.10
C TRP A 134 -7.13 -4.20 8.72
N GLN A 135 -7.92 -3.99 7.67
CA GLN A 135 -7.52 -4.25 6.28
C GLN A 135 -6.19 -3.55 5.94
N GLY A 136 -6.15 -2.22 6.10
CA GLY A 136 -4.96 -1.46 5.71
C GLY A 136 -3.84 -1.51 6.75
N PHE A 137 -4.15 -1.72 8.04
CA PHE A 137 -3.11 -2.00 9.03
C PHE A 137 -2.35 -3.30 8.71
N ALA A 138 -3.06 -4.35 8.26
CA ALA A 138 -2.42 -5.57 7.80
C ALA A 138 -1.63 -5.37 6.49
N GLN A 139 -2.17 -4.61 5.53
CA GLN A 139 -1.45 -4.20 4.30
C GLN A 139 -0.12 -3.48 4.61
N GLU A 140 -0.13 -2.53 5.54
CA GLU A 140 1.07 -1.80 5.98
C GLU A 140 2.09 -2.73 6.66
N LEU A 141 1.64 -3.72 7.45
CA LEU A 141 2.51 -4.75 8.03
C LEU A 141 3.11 -5.70 6.98
N PHE A 142 2.35 -6.09 5.95
CA PHE A 142 2.88 -6.92 4.85
C PHE A 142 3.95 -6.16 4.05
N PHE A 143 3.73 -4.88 3.74
CA PHE A 143 4.70 -4.03 3.08
C PHE A 143 5.98 -3.82 3.93
N ALA A 144 5.83 -3.58 5.23
CA ALA A 144 6.98 -3.47 6.14
C ALA A 144 7.76 -4.80 6.25
N ASN A 145 7.07 -5.95 6.27
CA ASN A 145 7.70 -7.27 6.23
C ASN A 145 8.48 -7.48 4.93
N ASP A 146 7.89 -7.20 3.76
CA ASP A 146 8.51 -7.35 2.44
C ASP A 146 9.86 -6.60 2.35
N LEU A 147 9.90 -5.35 2.80
CA LEU A 147 11.14 -4.55 2.89
C LEU A 147 12.19 -5.19 3.81
N ILE A 148 11.79 -5.68 4.98
CA ILE A 148 12.69 -6.38 5.91
C ILE A 148 13.26 -7.65 5.25
N TRP A 149 12.44 -8.35 4.46
CA TRP A 149 12.87 -9.54 3.73
C TRP A 149 13.89 -9.20 2.62
N GLN A 150 13.64 -8.15 1.84
CA GLN A 150 14.51 -7.73 0.74
C GLN A 150 15.82 -7.08 1.19
N ASP A 151 15.80 -6.14 2.13
CA ASP A 151 16.98 -5.33 2.47
C ASP A 151 17.91 -5.99 3.51
N PHE A 152 17.35 -6.83 4.39
CA PHE A 152 18.05 -7.44 5.52
C PHE A 152 18.12 -8.97 5.43
N ILE A 153 16.98 -9.66 5.38
CA ILE A 153 16.95 -11.14 5.50
C ILE A 153 17.62 -11.82 4.29
N SER A 154 17.47 -11.26 3.09
CA SER A 154 18.16 -11.71 1.86
C SER A 154 19.68 -11.85 2.03
N THR A 155 20.29 -10.96 2.83
CA THR A 155 21.75 -10.90 3.05
C THR A 155 22.28 -11.98 4.00
N LEU A 156 21.40 -12.70 4.72
CA LEU A 156 21.79 -13.68 5.73
C LEU A 156 22.33 -14.99 5.13
N ILE A 157 21.87 -15.39 3.94
CA ILE A 157 22.24 -16.66 3.31
C ILE A 157 22.52 -16.46 1.82
N ASN A 158 23.79 -16.52 1.45
CA ASN A 158 24.25 -16.36 0.06
C ASN A 158 24.02 -17.64 -0.77
N THR A 159 22.76 -17.94 -1.07
CA THR A 159 22.37 -19.01 -2.00
C THR A 159 21.25 -18.55 -2.94
N ARG A 160 21.29 -18.99 -4.21
CA ARG A 160 20.29 -18.67 -5.25
C ARG A 160 18.85 -18.93 -4.78
N LEU A 161 18.60 -20.03 -4.08
CA LEU A 161 17.26 -20.37 -3.59
C LEU A 161 16.78 -19.37 -2.52
N TRP A 162 17.66 -18.94 -1.62
CA TRP A 162 17.33 -17.92 -0.62
C TRP A 162 17.04 -16.58 -1.28
N TRP A 163 17.86 -16.16 -2.25
CA TRP A 163 17.66 -14.90 -2.97
C TRP A 163 16.34 -14.88 -3.75
N PHE A 164 15.98 -15.98 -4.44
CA PHE A 164 14.65 -16.14 -5.04
C PHE A 164 13.52 -16.04 -4.01
N VAL A 165 13.64 -16.71 -2.85
CA VAL A 165 12.62 -16.70 -1.80
C VAL A 165 12.45 -15.31 -1.18
N SER A 166 13.54 -14.66 -0.79
CA SER A 166 13.53 -13.36 -0.10
C SER A 166 13.21 -12.18 -1.02
N ASN A 167 13.73 -12.16 -2.26
CA ASN A 167 13.67 -10.99 -3.14
C ASN A 167 12.65 -11.12 -4.28
N THR A 168 11.93 -12.23 -4.40
CA THR A 168 10.95 -12.44 -5.49
C THR A 168 9.72 -13.17 -5.01
N LEU A 169 9.84 -14.34 -4.37
CA LEU A 169 8.66 -15.04 -3.85
C LEU A 169 7.95 -14.22 -2.76
N MET A 170 8.68 -13.60 -1.83
CA MET A 170 8.09 -12.73 -0.80
C MET A 170 7.43 -11.47 -1.40
N TRP A 171 8.06 -10.86 -2.40
CA TRP A 171 7.56 -9.64 -3.05
C TRP A 171 6.26 -9.90 -3.81
N GLU A 172 6.22 -10.91 -4.67
CA GLU A 172 5.01 -11.32 -5.39
C GLU A 172 3.90 -11.75 -4.40
N LEU A 173 4.26 -12.47 -3.32
CA LEU A 173 3.33 -12.85 -2.26
C LEU A 173 2.76 -11.63 -1.53
N ALA A 174 3.55 -10.57 -1.28
CA ALA A 174 3.09 -9.35 -0.64
C ALA A 174 2.01 -8.64 -1.49
N HIS A 175 2.21 -8.52 -2.81
CA HIS A 175 1.20 -7.95 -3.72
C HIS A 175 -0.06 -8.82 -3.83
N VAL A 176 0.08 -10.15 -3.85
CA VAL A 176 -1.06 -11.08 -3.84
C VAL A 176 -1.84 -10.98 -2.52
N CYS A 177 -1.16 -10.90 -1.38
CA CYS A 177 -1.78 -10.71 -0.06
C CYS A 177 -2.49 -9.36 0.04
N ASP A 178 -1.93 -8.27 -0.51
CA ASP A 178 -2.61 -6.97 -0.53
C ASP A 178 -3.89 -7.02 -1.37
N GLY A 179 -3.82 -7.52 -2.61
CA GLY A 179 -5.01 -7.71 -3.46
C GLY A 179 -6.10 -8.56 -2.78
N LEU A 180 -5.69 -9.61 -2.03
CA LEU A 180 -6.59 -10.46 -1.26
C LEU A 180 -7.24 -9.72 -0.07
N MET A 181 -6.55 -8.77 0.58
CA MET A 181 -7.14 -7.97 1.68
C MET A 181 -8.37 -7.19 1.25
N PHE A 182 -8.36 -6.61 0.04
CA PHE A 182 -9.56 -5.93 -0.51
C PHE A 182 -10.73 -6.92 -0.71
N LEU A 183 -10.46 -8.15 -1.16
CA LEU A 183 -11.48 -9.19 -1.34
C LEU A 183 -12.02 -9.75 -0.01
N VAL A 184 -11.21 -9.78 1.05
CA VAL A 184 -11.60 -10.28 2.38
C VAL A 184 -12.38 -9.21 3.18
N PHE A 185 -11.99 -7.94 3.09
CA PHE A 185 -12.55 -6.89 3.95
C PHE A 185 -13.63 -6.03 3.29
N ASP A 186 -13.57 -5.72 1.98
CA ASP A 186 -14.61 -4.91 1.33
C ASP A 186 -15.80 -5.75 0.81
N SER A 187 -16.93 -5.62 1.51
CA SER A 187 -18.20 -6.20 1.09
C SER A 187 -18.77 -5.59 -0.19
N LYS A 188 -18.45 -4.32 -0.51
CA LYS A 188 -18.90 -3.69 -1.77
C LYS A 188 -18.19 -4.32 -2.97
N LEU A 189 -16.86 -4.43 -2.91
CA LEU A 189 -16.07 -5.08 -3.96
C LEU A 189 -16.51 -6.52 -4.22
N ARG A 190 -16.73 -7.33 -3.17
CA ARG A 190 -17.26 -8.69 -3.35
C ARG A 190 -18.62 -8.72 -4.04
N TYR A 191 -19.56 -7.86 -3.65
CA TYR A 191 -20.88 -7.80 -4.27
C TYR A 191 -20.81 -7.38 -5.75
N PHE A 192 -19.94 -6.42 -6.07
CA PHE A 192 -19.68 -5.99 -7.45
C PHE A 192 -19.10 -7.13 -8.31
N LEU A 193 -18.08 -7.83 -7.82
CA LEU A 193 -17.46 -8.97 -8.50
C LEU A 193 -18.44 -10.15 -8.66
N TRP A 194 -19.27 -10.41 -7.65
CA TRP A 194 -20.33 -11.42 -7.70
C TRP A 194 -21.38 -11.09 -8.77
N ASN A 195 -21.81 -9.83 -8.87
CA ASN A 195 -22.77 -9.39 -9.89
C ASN A 195 -22.18 -9.36 -11.30
N ILE A 196 -20.88 -9.15 -11.47
CA ILE A 196 -20.19 -9.38 -12.75
C ILE A 196 -20.21 -10.87 -13.09
N ARG A 197 -19.83 -11.74 -12.15
CA ARG A 197 -19.78 -13.20 -12.36
C ARG A 197 -21.14 -13.84 -12.60
N LEU A 198 -22.22 -13.24 -12.09
CA LEU A 198 -23.60 -13.67 -12.34
C LEU A 198 -24.25 -13.04 -13.57
N LYS A 199 -23.62 -12.09 -14.27
CA LYS A 199 -24.11 -11.63 -15.58
C LYS A 199 -23.66 -12.65 -16.65
N PRO A 200 -24.59 -13.37 -17.32
CA PRO A 200 -24.22 -14.23 -18.43
C PRO A 200 -23.70 -13.38 -19.59
N SER A 201 -22.85 -13.97 -20.44
CA SER A 201 -22.44 -13.35 -21.71
C SER A 201 -23.60 -13.34 -22.71
N GLY A 202 -24.55 -12.40 -22.52
CA GLY A 202 -25.85 -12.47 -23.20
C GLY A 202 -26.86 -11.36 -22.88
N SER A 203 -26.43 -10.13 -22.55
CA SER A 203 -27.36 -8.99 -22.51
C SER A 203 -26.68 -7.66 -22.90
N THR A 204 -26.89 -7.23 -24.13
CA THR A 204 -26.48 -5.90 -24.62
C THR A 204 -27.34 -4.79 -23.99
N SER A 205 -26.82 -3.57 -24.03
CA SER A 205 -27.52 -2.28 -23.88
C SER A 205 -27.46 -1.56 -22.52
N THR A 206 -26.94 -0.32 -22.64
CA THR A 206 -27.22 0.93 -21.90
C THR A 206 -27.13 1.07 -20.37
N ASN A 207 -26.53 2.21 -19.99
CA ASN A 207 -26.82 3.03 -18.81
C ASN A 207 -26.42 2.51 -17.41
N ALA A 208 -25.23 1.92 -17.29
CA ALA A 208 -24.47 1.94 -16.04
C ALA A 208 -23.70 3.28 -15.90
N VAL A 209 -24.34 4.33 -15.38
CA VAL A 209 -23.66 5.60 -15.07
C VAL A 209 -22.64 5.36 -13.94
N LEU A 210 -21.36 5.59 -14.23
CA LEU A 210 -20.23 5.24 -13.36
C LEU A 210 -20.03 6.23 -12.20
N THR A 211 -21.00 6.31 -11.29
CA THR A 211 -20.89 7.10 -10.06
C THR A 211 -20.06 6.37 -9.00
N ILE A 212 -18.78 6.13 -9.29
CA ILE A 212 -17.76 5.79 -8.28
C ILE A 212 -17.39 7.09 -7.56
N PHE A 213 -17.70 7.20 -6.26
CA PHE A 213 -17.11 8.15 -5.29
C PHE A 213 -17.34 7.66 -3.84
#